data_AF-A0A1A8WI72-F1
#
_entry.id   AF-A0A1A8WI72-F1
#
_cell.length_a   1.000
_cell.length_b   1.000
_cell.length_c   1.000
_cell.angle_alpha   90.00
_cell.angle_beta   90.00
_cell.angle_gamma   90.00
#
_symmetry.space_group_name_H-M   'P 1'
#
loop_
_entity.id
_entity.type
_entity.pdbx_description
1 polymer ?
#
loop_
_entity_poly.entity_id
_entity_poly.type
_entity_poly.pdbx_seq_one_letter_code
_entity_poly.pdbx_strand_id
1 'polypeptide(L)'
;MHLEITTIYNAAYSNCKYKQILDSYKNEKEKKNLDGCQGFTSEHLNTQDNQQKICESVILFFRHLKEESDDTTYHDNGCKYLYYWLYNHVLKSQQTIKNVLKLYKELYEIYTQHHNSSNTFGKYINEMNEHTSDKFVKLTNIYNKLENFYEKTSQVTEEKCTSGVKELYIKYLDECKNGYDYDFCDELKNFRKKHNFFIENIKKCKGEQYILPPVERSDAIDSTIIPFSLISVTFLILPILYKFTAFGPWIHRFIGKNKNILENINEESNNSLNTYELGDDNSNILNYNIAYNSS
;
A
#
# COMPACT_ATOMS: atom_id res chain seq x y z
N MET A 1 -15.42 -15.73 -6.81
CA MET A 1 -14.35 -14.82 -7.26
C MET A 1 -13.10 -15.17 -6.48
N HIS A 2 -11.93 -15.19 -7.11
CA HIS A 2 -10.66 -15.42 -6.42
C HIS A 2 -10.06 -14.09 -5.95
N LEU A 3 -9.27 -14.15 -4.89
CA LEU A 3 -8.45 -13.03 -4.41
C LEU A 3 -7.36 -12.76 -5.45
N GLU A 4 -7.12 -11.49 -5.80
CA GLU A 4 -6.13 -11.15 -6.84
C GLU A 4 -4.80 -10.69 -6.25
N ILE A 5 -4.85 -9.88 -5.20
CA ILE A 5 -3.66 -9.39 -4.52
C ILE A 5 -3.60 -10.05 -3.16
N THR A 6 -2.54 -10.79 -2.88
CA THR A 6 -2.29 -11.37 -1.55
C THR A 6 -1.84 -10.26 -0.61
N THR A 7 -2.53 -10.09 0.51
CA THR A 7 -2.20 -9.11 1.56
C THR A 7 -2.11 -9.80 2.92
N ILE A 8 -1.57 -9.12 3.93
CA ILE A 8 -1.66 -9.60 5.32
C ILE A 8 -3.10 -9.61 5.85
N TYR A 9 -4.07 -9.05 5.10
CA TYR A 9 -5.48 -8.94 5.47
C TYR A 9 -6.40 -9.95 4.76
N ASN A 10 -5.86 -10.95 4.07
CA ASN A 10 -6.62 -12.00 3.35
C ASN A 10 -7.69 -12.71 4.21
N ALA A 11 -7.49 -12.75 5.53
CA ALA A 11 -8.44 -13.25 6.49
C ALA A 11 -9.79 -12.52 6.42
N ALA A 12 -9.80 -11.23 6.04
CA ALA A 12 -11.00 -10.41 5.94
C ALA A 12 -11.86 -10.85 4.76
N TYR A 13 -11.23 -11.14 3.61
CA TYR A 13 -11.90 -11.67 2.42
C TYR A 13 -12.51 -13.06 2.66
N SER A 14 -11.78 -13.92 3.38
CA SER A 14 -12.10 -15.34 3.60
C SER A 14 -12.82 -15.63 4.93
N ASN A 15 -13.29 -14.59 5.61
CA ASN A 15 -13.77 -14.67 6.99
C ASN A 15 -14.97 -15.60 7.20
N CYS A 16 -15.81 -15.77 6.17
CA CYS A 16 -17.08 -16.50 6.25
C CYS A 16 -16.91 -17.96 6.69
N LYS A 17 -15.83 -18.64 6.24
CA LYS A 17 -15.59 -20.05 6.60
C LYS A 17 -15.29 -20.21 8.10
N TYR A 18 -14.51 -19.30 8.67
CA TYR A 18 -14.18 -19.31 10.09
C TYR A 18 -15.36 -18.88 10.96
N LYS A 19 -16.19 -17.96 10.44
CA LYS A 19 -17.46 -17.57 11.05
C LYS A 19 -18.36 -18.79 11.27
N GLN A 20 -18.56 -19.59 10.23
CA GLN A 20 -19.40 -20.79 10.27
C GLN A 20 -18.90 -21.80 11.31
N ILE A 21 -17.58 -21.98 11.42
CA ILE A 21 -16.97 -22.86 12.43
C ILE A 21 -17.29 -22.35 13.85
N LEU A 22 -17.03 -21.07 14.15
CA LEU A 22 -17.31 -20.52 15.48
C LEU A 22 -18.81 -20.50 15.82
N ASP A 23 -19.66 -20.23 14.83
CA ASP A 23 -21.12 -20.25 15.02
C ASP A 23 -21.65 -21.66 15.31
N SER A 24 -21.00 -22.72 14.79
CA SER A 24 -21.39 -24.10 15.06
C SER A 24 -21.23 -24.49 16.54
N TYR A 25 -20.24 -23.92 17.24
CA TYR A 25 -19.98 -24.22 18.66
C TYR A 25 -21.04 -23.66 19.60
N LYS A 26 -21.86 -22.69 19.16
CA LYS A 26 -22.98 -22.17 19.97
C LYS A 26 -23.98 -23.26 20.36
N ASN A 27 -24.08 -24.32 19.55
CA ASN A 27 -25.06 -25.39 19.71
C ASN A 27 -24.41 -26.75 20.04
N GLU A 28 -23.08 -26.83 20.11
CA GLU A 28 -22.37 -28.09 20.30
C GLU A 28 -22.39 -28.51 21.78
N LYS A 29 -22.75 -29.78 22.03
CA LYS A 29 -22.80 -30.40 23.38
C LYS A 29 -21.69 -31.43 23.58
N GLU A 30 -20.71 -31.51 22.67
CA GLU A 30 -19.72 -32.58 22.73
C GLU A 30 -18.85 -32.48 23.99
N LYS A 31 -18.65 -33.64 24.63
CA LYS A 31 -17.71 -33.82 25.74
C LYS A 31 -16.28 -33.81 25.20
N LYS A 32 -15.82 -32.63 24.81
CA LYS A 32 -14.42 -32.40 24.45
C LYS A 32 -13.62 -32.11 25.73
N ASN A 33 -12.33 -32.47 25.73
CA ASN A 33 -11.42 -31.95 26.75
C ASN A 33 -11.38 -30.42 26.63
N LEU A 34 -11.72 -29.73 27.72
CA LEU A 34 -11.81 -28.27 27.87
C LEU A 34 -11.04 -27.80 29.12
N ASP A 35 -10.04 -28.58 29.53
CA ASP A 35 -9.16 -28.28 30.67
C ASP A 35 -8.60 -26.86 30.57
N GLY A 36 -8.51 -26.18 31.71
CA GLY A 36 -8.04 -24.79 31.81
C GLY A 36 -9.13 -23.72 31.64
N CYS A 37 -10.32 -24.05 31.13
CA CYS A 37 -11.43 -23.09 31.04
C CYS A 37 -12.30 -23.02 32.30
N GLN A 38 -12.27 -24.05 33.14
CA GLN A 38 -13.04 -24.06 34.39
C GLN A 38 -12.54 -22.96 35.33
N GLY A 39 -13.43 -22.05 35.72
CA GLY A 39 -13.08 -20.92 36.58
C GLY A 39 -12.29 -19.82 35.87
N PHE A 40 -12.18 -19.85 34.53
CA PHE A 40 -11.55 -18.79 33.77
C PHE A 40 -12.29 -17.45 33.99
N THR A 41 -11.51 -16.43 34.33
CA THR A 41 -11.96 -15.05 34.47
C THR A 41 -10.93 -14.11 33.87
N SER A 42 -11.37 -13.08 33.15
CA SER A 42 -10.51 -12.00 32.65
C SER A 42 -11.15 -10.64 32.94
N GLU A 43 -10.33 -9.68 33.35
CA GLU A 43 -10.75 -8.27 33.54
C GLU A 43 -11.14 -7.58 32.23
N HIS A 44 -10.74 -8.18 31.09
CA HIS A 44 -11.02 -7.67 29.76
C HIS A 44 -12.36 -8.17 29.20
N LEU A 45 -13.04 -9.09 29.88
CA LEU A 45 -14.37 -9.59 29.54
C LEU A 45 -15.45 -8.93 30.39
N ASN A 46 -16.67 -8.82 29.85
CA ASN A 46 -17.79 -8.35 30.67
C ASN A 46 -18.16 -9.42 31.70
N THR A 47 -18.53 -8.98 32.90
CA THR A 47 -18.96 -9.87 34.00
C THR A 47 -20.27 -10.59 33.70
N GLN A 48 -21.08 -10.06 32.78
CA GLN A 48 -22.34 -10.65 32.34
C GLN A 48 -22.16 -11.75 31.29
N ASP A 49 -21.01 -11.80 30.62
CA ASP A 49 -20.73 -12.80 29.61
C ASP A 49 -20.33 -14.13 30.27
N ASN A 50 -20.70 -15.24 29.65
CA ASN A 50 -20.25 -16.56 30.12
C ASN A 50 -18.79 -16.75 29.70
N GLN A 51 -17.87 -16.24 30.52
CA GLN A 51 -16.43 -16.23 30.26
C GLN A 51 -15.86 -17.65 30.06
N GLN A 52 -16.38 -18.63 30.81
CA GLN A 52 -16.05 -20.03 30.60
C GLN A 52 -16.40 -20.50 29.18
N LYS A 53 -17.62 -20.25 28.69
CA LYS A 53 -18.01 -20.62 27.31
C LYS A 53 -17.19 -19.92 26.24
N ILE A 54 -16.72 -18.70 26.50
CA ILE A 54 -15.82 -17.98 25.59
C ILE A 54 -14.49 -18.71 25.52
N CYS A 55 -13.90 -19.06 26.66
CA CYS A 55 -12.70 -19.87 26.72
C CYS A 55 -12.89 -21.20 25.98
N GLU A 56 -13.97 -21.93 26.28
CA GLU A 56 -14.27 -23.21 25.63
C GLU A 56 -14.32 -23.06 24.10
N SER A 57 -15.04 -22.05 23.60
CA SER A 57 -15.14 -21.77 22.15
C SER A 57 -13.77 -21.53 21.51
N VAL A 58 -12.88 -20.81 22.20
CA VAL A 58 -11.52 -20.53 21.73
C VAL A 58 -10.68 -21.81 21.68
N ILE A 59 -10.74 -22.65 22.71
CA ILE A 59 -10.06 -23.96 22.72
C ILE A 59 -10.56 -24.87 21.59
N LEU A 60 -11.89 -24.93 21.40
CA LEU A 60 -12.50 -25.71 20.32
C LEU A 60 -11.99 -25.24 18.95
N PHE A 61 -11.97 -23.92 18.74
CA PHE A 61 -11.53 -23.34 17.48
C PHE A 61 -10.05 -23.60 17.19
N PHE A 62 -9.16 -23.41 18.17
CA PHE A 62 -7.74 -23.71 17.98
C PHE A 62 -7.48 -25.18 17.68
N ARG A 63 -8.20 -26.09 18.34
CA ARG A 63 -8.13 -27.52 18.01
C ARG A 63 -8.58 -27.77 16.58
N HIS A 64 -9.72 -27.21 16.15
CA HIS A 64 -10.19 -27.36 14.78
C HIS A 64 -9.15 -26.85 13.78
N LEU A 65 -8.57 -25.66 14.02
CA LEU A 65 -7.53 -25.13 13.14
C LEU A 65 -6.33 -26.09 13.01
N LYS A 66 -5.95 -26.74 14.11
CA LYS A 66 -4.82 -27.68 14.17
C LYS A 66 -5.14 -29.00 13.47
N GLU A 67 -6.35 -29.52 13.62
CA GLU A 67 -6.76 -30.83 13.09
C GLU A 67 -7.13 -30.77 11.60
N GLU A 68 -7.70 -29.65 11.14
CA GLU A 68 -8.20 -29.50 9.77
C GLU A 68 -7.07 -29.42 8.73
N SER A 69 -5.96 -28.75 9.07
CA SER A 69 -4.89 -28.48 8.11
C SER A 69 -3.59 -28.10 8.79
N ASP A 70 -2.46 -28.36 8.13
CA ASP A 70 -1.14 -27.80 8.47
C ASP A 70 -0.80 -26.56 7.61
N ASP A 71 -1.74 -26.08 6.79
CA ASP A 71 -1.50 -24.94 5.91
C ASP A 71 -1.30 -23.63 6.70
N THR A 72 -0.16 -23.00 6.45
CA THR A 72 0.23 -21.80 7.19
C THR A 72 -0.70 -20.61 6.97
N THR A 73 -1.30 -20.50 5.79
CA THR A 73 -2.25 -19.42 5.45
C THR A 73 -3.60 -19.67 6.12
N TYR A 74 -4.03 -20.93 6.19
CA TYR A 74 -5.22 -21.34 6.90
C TYR A 74 -5.12 -21.04 8.41
N HIS A 75 -3.97 -21.33 9.02
CA HIS A 75 -3.72 -21.00 10.44
C HIS A 75 -3.67 -19.49 10.69
N ASP A 76 -2.93 -18.74 9.88
CA ASP A 76 -2.84 -17.28 10.02
C ASP A 76 -4.22 -16.63 9.94
N ASN A 77 -4.98 -16.99 8.89
CA ASN A 77 -6.31 -16.43 8.68
C ASN A 77 -7.28 -16.83 9.80
N GLY A 78 -7.18 -18.07 10.31
CA GLY A 78 -7.96 -18.53 11.45
C GLY A 78 -7.64 -17.74 12.72
N CYS A 79 -6.36 -17.55 13.02
CA CYS A 79 -5.91 -16.78 14.19
C CYS A 79 -6.39 -15.33 14.13
N LYS A 80 -6.28 -14.69 12.96
CA LYS A 80 -6.80 -13.33 12.74
C LYS A 80 -8.32 -13.30 12.92
N TYR A 81 -9.05 -14.24 12.33
CA TYR A 81 -10.51 -14.27 12.48
C TYR A 81 -10.96 -14.48 13.93
N LEU A 82 -10.29 -15.34 14.70
CA LEU A 82 -10.62 -15.53 16.11
C LEU A 82 -10.48 -14.22 16.92
N TYR A 83 -9.42 -13.46 16.66
CA TYR A 83 -9.27 -12.12 17.22
C TYR A 83 -10.45 -11.20 16.83
N TYR A 84 -10.85 -11.17 15.54
CA TYR A 84 -12.01 -10.39 15.11
C TYR A 84 -13.29 -10.83 15.82
N TRP A 85 -13.48 -12.13 16.02
CA TRP A 85 -14.62 -12.67 16.74
C TRP A 85 -14.66 -12.22 18.21
N LEU A 86 -13.52 -12.26 18.91
CA LEU A 86 -13.40 -11.71 20.27
C LEU A 86 -13.73 -10.21 20.29
N TYR A 87 -13.17 -9.44 19.37
CA TYR A 87 -13.40 -8.00 19.29
C TYR A 87 -14.87 -7.65 19.02
N ASN A 88 -15.45 -8.23 17.96
CA ASN A 88 -16.72 -7.78 17.42
C ASN A 88 -17.93 -8.50 18.04
N HIS A 89 -17.83 -9.80 18.29
CA HIS A 89 -18.98 -10.61 18.74
C HIS A 89 -19.03 -10.79 20.24
N VAL A 90 -17.89 -11.03 20.89
CA VAL A 90 -17.81 -11.17 22.35
C VAL A 90 -17.86 -9.79 23.01
N LEU A 91 -16.93 -8.91 22.64
CA LEU A 91 -16.76 -7.61 23.30
C LEU A 91 -17.58 -6.49 22.66
N LYS A 92 -18.34 -6.77 21.60
CA LYS A 92 -19.25 -5.82 20.93
C LYS A 92 -18.57 -4.49 20.57
N SER A 93 -17.28 -4.54 20.22
CA SER A 93 -16.45 -3.35 19.95
C SER A 93 -16.40 -2.33 21.11
N GLN A 94 -16.61 -2.75 22.35
CA GLN A 94 -16.60 -1.89 23.54
C GLN A 94 -15.21 -1.77 24.19
N GLN A 95 -14.30 -2.68 23.86
CA GLN A 95 -12.93 -2.70 24.37
C GLN A 95 -11.94 -2.11 23.36
N THR A 96 -10.83 -1.59 23.88
CA THR A 96 -9.70 -1.17 23.04
C THR A 96 -9.06 -2.38 22.36
N ILE A 97 -8.53 -2.18 21.15
CA ILE A 97 -7.75 -3.18 20.40
C ILE A 97 -6.67 -3.81 21.30
N LYS A 98 -5.96 -2.98 22.07
CA LYS A 98 -4.95 -3.40 23.04
C LYS A 98 -5.48 -4.41 24.06
N ASN A 99 -6.62 -4.14 24.68
CA ASN A 99 -7.21 -5.03 25.68
C ASN A 99 -7.69 -6.34 25.05
N VAL A 100 -8.22 -6.29 23.82
CA VAL A 100 -8.61 -7.51 23.11
C VAL A 100 -7.39 -8.37 22.78
N LEU A 101 -6.26 -7.76 22.38
CA LEU A 101 -5.01 -8.48 22.17
C LEU A 101 -4.48 -9.13 23.45
N LYS A 102 -4.62 -8.47 24.61
CA LYS A 102 -4.26 -9.07 25.91
C LYS A 102 -5.14 -10.27 26.24
N LEU A 103 -6.47 -10.11 26.17
CA LEU A 103 -7.41 -11.21 26.36
C LEU A 103 -7.11 -12.38 25.42
N TYR A 104 -6.80 -12.09 24.16
CA TYR A 104 -6.52 -13.12 23.18
C TYR A 104 -5.27 -13.93 23.55
N LYS A 105 -4.24 -13.27 24.09
CA LYS A 105 -3.03 -13.92 24.60
C LYS A 105 -3.31 -14.75 25.85
N GLU A 106 -4.09 -14.26 26.81
CA GLU A 106 -4.52 -15.03 27.99
C GLU A 106 -5.23 -16.33 27.59
N LEU A 107 -6.17 -16.25 26.66
CA LEU A 107 -6.89 -17.42 26.14
C LEU A 107 -5.96 -18.38 25.39
N TYR A 108 -4.99 -17.85 24.65
CA TYR A 108 -4.01 -18.67 23.95
C TYR A 108 -3.05 -19.38 24.90
N GLU A 109 -2.65 -18.74 25.99
CA GLU A 109 -1.81 -19.36 27.03
C GLU A 109 -2.50 -20.61 27.60
N ILE A 110 -3.80 -20.54 27.91
CA ILE A 110 -4.59 -21.70 28.36
C ILE A 110 -4.53 -22.82 27.33
N TYR A 111 -4.74 -22.50 26.05
CA TYR A 111 -4.66 -23.49 24.98
C TYR A 111 -3.28 -24.16 24.91
N THR A 112 -2.20 -23.39 24.97
CA THR A 112 -0.84 -23.95 24.90
C THR A 112 -0.48 -24.81 26.11
N GLN A 113 -0.90 -24.40 27.32
CA GLN A 113 -0.62 -25.13 28.55
C GLN A 113 -1.36 -26.47 28.63
N HIS A 114 -2.61 -26.52 28.18
CA HIS A 114 -3.48 -27.68 28.40
C HIS A 114 -3.70 -28.55 27.15
N HIS A 115 -3.58 -27.98 25.95
CA HIS A 115 -4.01 -28.64 24.71
C HIS A 115 -2.96 -28.65 23.60
N ASN A 116 -1.94 -27.77 23.66
CA ASN A 116 -0.95 -27.66 22.60
C ASN A 116 0.42 -27.13 23.03
N SER A 117 1.24 -28.01 23.59
CA SER A 117 2.61 -27.68 24.03
C SER A 117 3.57 -27.27 22.90
N SER A 118 3.24 -27.52 21.63
CA SER A 118 4.08 -27.17 20.48
C SER A 118 3.95 -25.71 20.02
N ASN A 119 3.13 -24.89 20.69
CA ASN A 119 2.98 -23.45 20.39
C ASN A 119 2.71 -23.15 18.90
N THR A 120 1.89 -23.99 18.25
CA THR A 120 1.68 -23.99 16.78
C THR A 120 1.28 -22.62 16.22
N PHE A 121 0.47 -21.88 16.97
CA PHE A 121 -0.11 -20.61 16.54
C PHE A 121 0.65 -19.38 17.03
N GLY A 122 1.70 -19.57 17.84
CA GLY A 122 2.39 -18.49 18.53
C GLY A 122 2.95 -17.43 17.59
N LYS A 123 3.48 -17.83 16.42
CA LYS A 123 3.99 -16.88 15.43
C LYS A 123 2.90 -15.90 14.94
N TYR A 124 1.72 -16.40 14.62
CA TYR A 124 0.61 -15.58 14.11
C TYR A 124 0.07 -14.63 15.17
N ILE A 125 -0.12 -15.13 16.39
CA ILE A 125 -0.69 -14.35 17.50
C ILE A 125 0.29 -13.28 17.98
N ASN A 126 1.59 -13.59 17.99
CA ASN A 126 2.62 -12.64 18.43
C ASN A 126 2.92 -11.54 17.41
N GLU A 127 2.70 -11.78 16.12
CA GLU A 127 2.81 -10.76 15.06
C GLU A 127 1.65 -9.74 15.09
N MET A 128 0.53 -10.08 15.73
CA MET A 128 -0.60 -9.16 15.87
C MET A 128 -0.24 -7.97 16.74
N ASN A 129 -0.50 -6.77 16.21
CA ASN A 129 -0.30 -5.51 16.89
C ASN A 129 -1.53 -4.60 16.72
N GLU A 130 -1.57 -3.50 17.46
CA GLU A 130 -2.75 -2.63 17.50
C GLU A 130 -3.08 -2.04 16.13
N HIS A 131 -2.05 -1.64 15.37
CA HIS A 131 -2.22 -1.01 14.07
C HIS A 131 -2.83 -1.99 13.06
N THR A 132 -2.21 -3.15 12.86
CA THR A 132 -2.72 -4.15 11.89
C THR A 132 -4.08 -4.71 12.31
N SER A 133 -4.31 -4.86 13.62
CA SER A 133 -5.58 -5.36 14.14
C SER A 133 -6.74 -4.38 13.89
N ASP A 134 -6.52 -3.06 14.03
CA ASP A 134 -7.52 -2.04 13.71
C ASP A 134 -7.91 -2.08 12.21
N LYS A 135 -6.91 -2.12 11.32
CA LYS A 135 -7.13 -2.23 9.86
C LYS A 135 -7.88 -3.50 9.50
N PHE A 136 -7.48 -4.63 10.10
CA PHE A 136 -8.12 -5.91 9.89
C PHE A 136 -9.60 -5.90 10.31
N VAL A 137 -9.93 -5.28 11.46
CA VAL A 137 -11.32 -5.11 11.92
C VAL A 137 -12.12 -4.26 10.93
N LYS A 138 -11.56 -3.13 10.47
CA LYS A 138 -12.20 -2.24 9.48
C LYS A 138 -12.54 -2.98 8.19
N LEU A 139 -11.58 -3.73 7.65
CA LEU A 139 -11.74 -4.52 6.43
C LEU A 139 -12.76 -5.64 6.62
N THR A 140 -12.67 -6.40 7.70
CA THR A 140 -13.61 -7.49 7.97
C THR A 140 -15.04 -6.98 8.14
N ASN A 141 -15.22 -5.83 8.81
CA ASN A 141 -16.53 -5.20 8.96
C ASN A 141 -17.16 -4.79 7.62
N ILE A 142 -16.37 -4.22 6.69
CA ILE A 142 -16.91 -3.81 5.39
C ILE A 142 -17.22 -5.02 4.49
N TYR A 143 -16.42 -6.10 4.57
CA TYR A 143 -16.75 -7.38 3.93
C TYR A 143 -18.05 -7.99 4.49
N ASN A 144 -18.23 -7.98 5.81
CA ASN A 144 -19.45 -8.51 6.45
C ASN A 144 -20.69 -7.70 6.09
N LYS A 145 -20.57 -6.37 6.01
CA LYS A 145 -21.66 -5.52 5.51
C LYS A 145 -22.04 -5.87 4.08
N LEU A 146 -21.04 -6.09 3.22
CA LEU A 146 -21.25 -6.49 1.84
C LEU A 146 -21.92 -7.86 1.73
N GLU A 147 -21.49 -8.84 2.53
CA GLU A 147 -22.11 -10.17 2.59
C GLU A 147 -23.57 -10.12 3.07
N ASN A 148 -23.86 -9.37 4.13
CA ASN A 148 -25.24 -9.19 4.62
C ASN A 148 -26.15 -8.55 3.55
N PHE A 149 -25.60 -7.64 2.74
CA PHE A 149 -26.31 -7.08 1.60
C PHE A 149 -26.59 -8.14 0.53
N TYR A 150 -25.71 -9.14 0.36
CA TYR A 150 -25.95 -10.26 -0.56
C TYR A 150 -27.06 -11.18 -0.05
N GLU A 151 -27.01 -11.58 1.22
CA GLU A 151 -27.96 -12.55 1.80
C GLU A 151 -29.41 -12.04 1.83
N LYS A 152 -29.64 -10.75 2.05
CA LYS A 152 -30.98 -10.15 2.16
C LYS A 152 -31.75 -10.08 0.83
N THR A 153 -31.13 -10.42 -0.29
CA THR A 153 -31.65 -10.02 -1.61
C THR A 153 -32.53 -11.04 -2.34
N SER A 154 -33.17 -11.93 -1.60
CA SER A 154 -34.24 -12.82 -2.11
C SER A 154 -35.52 -12.07 -2.50
N GLN A 155 -35.66 -10.77 -2.19
CA GLN A 155 -36.85 -9.95 -2.50
C GLN A 155 -36.51 -8.76 -3.41
N VAL A 156 -37.39 -8.50 -4.38
CA VAL A 156 -37.11 -7.81 -5.64
C VAL A 156 -37.73 -6.39 -5.67
N THR A 157 -36.99 -5.32 -5.34
CA THR A 157 -37.35 -3.90 -5.65
C THR A 157 -36.11 -3.00 -5.88
N GLU A 158 -36.28 -1.77 -6.40
CA GLU A 158 -35.23 -0.82 -6.86
C GLU A 158 -34.27 -0.26 -5.79
N GLU A 159 -34.51 -0.49 -4.49
CA GLU A 159 -33.59 -0.22 -3.36
C GLU A 159 -32.31 -1.13 -3.37
N LYS A 160 -32.02 -1.74 -4.52
CA LYS A 160 -31.21 -2.94 -4.76
C LYS A 160 -29.73 -2.73 -4.99
N CYS A 161 -29.30 -1.50 -5.26
CA CYS A 161 -27.95 -1.20 -5.76
C CYS A 161 -27.10 -0.45 -4.74
N THR A 162 -27.68 -0.06 -3.61
CA THR A 162 -26.97 0.63 -2.53
C THR A 162 -26.54 -0.38 -1.48
N SER A 163 -25.29 -0.83 -1.55
CA SER A 163 -24.72 -1.79 -0.59
C SER A 163 -24.50 -1.21 0.82
N GLY A 164 -24.60 0.12 0.98
CA GLY A 164 -24.35 0.80 2.27
C GLY A 164 -22.88 0.83 2.68
N VAL A 165 -21.95 0.46 1.79
CA VAL A 165 -20.50 0.41 2.09
C VAL A 165 -19.72 1.62 1.57
N LYS A 166 -20.34 2.43 0.69
CA LYS A 166 -19.65 3.52 -0.05
C LYS A 166 -18.99 4.54 0.88
N GLU A 167 -19.70 5.01 1.90
CA GLU A 167 -19.17 6.00 2.86
C GLU A 167 -17.99 5.45 3.65
N LEU A 168 -18.09 4.21 4.15
CA LEU A 168 -16.98 3.53 4.84
C LEU A 168 -15.79 3.33 3.91
N TYR A 169 -16.04 2.91 2.67
CA TYR A 169 -14.99 2.72 1.68
C TYR A 169 -14.24 4.02 1.40
N ILE A 170 -14.95 5.15 1.24
CA ILE A 170 -14.33 6.46 1.02
C ILE A 170 -13.46 6.88 2.21
N LYS A 171 -13.95 6.65 3.45
CA LYS A 171 -13.16 6.90 4.66
C LYS A 171 -11.88 6.07 4.69
N TYR A 172 -11.97 4.78 4.35
CA TYR A 172 -10.81 3.90 4.31
C TYR A 172 -9.87 4.22 3.15
N LEU A 173 -10.39 4.71 2.03
CA LEU A 173 -9.59 5.19 0.91
C LEU A 173 -8.76 6.41 1.29
N ASP A 174 -9.32 7.37 2.02
CA ASP A 174 -8.57 8.50 2.56
C ASP A 174 -7.47 8.04 3.52
N GLU A 175 -7.80 7.13 4.44
CA GLU A 175 -6.85 6.54 5.37
C GLU A 175 -5.71 5.77 4.65
N CYS A 176 -6.03 5.07 3.56
CA CYS A 176 -5.04 4.41 2.70
C CYS A 176 -4.11 5.43 2.01
N LYS A 177 -4.67 6.51 1.45
CA LYS A 177 -3.89 7.55 0.74
C LYS A 177 -2.90 8.27 1.66
N ASN A 178 -3.32 8.52 2.91
CA ASN A 178 -2.53 9.24 3.89
C ASN A 178 -1.64 8.32 4.76
N GLY A 179 -1.79 7.00 4.65
CA GLY A 179 -1.07 6.00 5.43
C GLY A 179 0.06 5.30 4.68
N TYR A 180 0.86 4.50 5.38
CA TYR A 180 1.94 3.68 4.80
C TYR A 180 1.62 2.19 4.72
N ASP A 181 0.39 1.80 5.04
CA ASP A 181 -0.06 0.41 4.99
C ASP A 181 -0.50 0.04 3.58
N TYR A 182 0.45 -0.42 2.77
CA TYR A 182 0.22 -0.83 1.39
C TYR A 182 -0.71 -2.05 1.31
N ASP A 183 -0.59 -3.00 2.24
CA ASP A 183 -1.49 -4.16 2.32
C ASP A 183 -2.94 -3.74 2.56
N PHE A 184 -3.18 -2.70 3.38
CA PHE A 184 -4.52 -2.18 3.61
C PHE A 184 -5.11 -1.57 2.34
N CYS A 185 -4.30 -0.81 1.60
CA CYS A 185 -4.69 -0.26 0.30
C CYS A 185 -4.99 -1.35 -0.73
N ASP A 186 -4.17 -2.39 -0.78
CA ASP A 186 -4.33 -3.49 -1.71
C ASP A 186 -5.56 -4.34 -1.37
N GLU A 187 -5.86 -4.52 -0.08
CA GLU A 187 -7.10 -5.19 0.32
C GLU A 187 -8.34 -4.34 -0.02
N LEU A 188 -8.25 -3.00 0.00
CA LEU A 188 -9.31 -2.13 -0.52
C LEU A 188 -9.48 -2.27 -2.04
N LYS A 189 -8.42 -2.57 -2.81
CA LYS A 189 -8.54 -2.91 -4.25
C LYS A 189 -9.28 -4.23 -4.42
N ASN A 190 -8.93 -5.25 -3.64
CA ASN A 190 -9.64 -6.54 -3.62
C ASN A 190 -11.13 -6.37 -3.28
N PHE A 191 -11.42 -5.59 -2.22
CA PHE A 191 -12.79 -5.29 -1.80
C PHE A 191 -13.57 -4.60 -2.91
N ARG A 192 -13.02 -3.54 -3.50
CA ARG A 192 -13.62 -2.81 -4.62
C ARG A 192 -13.96 -3.74 -5.77
N LYS A 193 -13.04 -4.62 -6.15
CA LYS A 193 -13.27 -5.57 -7.24
C LYS A 193 -14.45 -6.49 -6.92
N LYS A 194 -14.47 -7.08 -5.72
CA LYS A 194 -15.54 -7.99 -5.28
C LYS A 194 -16.90 -7.30 -5.29
N HIS A 195 -16.94 -6.09 -4.76
CA HIS A 195 -18.13 -5.25 -4.72
C HIS A 195 -18.63 -4.93 -6.13
N ASN A 196 -17.78 -4.33 -6.97
CA ASN A 196 -18.19 -3.87 -8.30
C ASN A 196 -18.61 -5.05 -9.18
N PHE A 197 -17.88 -6.17 -9.12
CA PHE A 197 -18.27 -7.40 -9.82
C PHE A 197 -19.70 -7.83 -9.43
N PHE A 198 -20.02 -7.80 -8.14
CA PHE A 198 -21.35 -8.19 -7.69
C PHE A 198 -22.44 -7.20 -8.13
N ILE A 199 -22.20 -5.90 -7.97
CA ILE A 199 -23.15 -4.85 -8.36
C ILE A 199 -23.46 -4.91 -9.86
N GLU A 200 -22.43 -5.05 -10.69
CA GLU A 200 -22.58 -5.04 -12.15
C GLU A 200 -23.09 -6.37 -12.70
N ASN A 201 -22.53 -7.50 -12.26
CA ASN A 201 -22.79 -8.80 -12.91
C ASN A 201 -23.89 -9.61 -12.23
N ILE A 202 -24.05 -9.47 -10.91
CA ILE A 202 -25.04 -10.23 -10.14
C ILE A 202 -26.32 -9.42 -9.97
N LYS A 203 -26.20 -8.16 -9.50
CA LYS A 203 -27.36 -7.27 -9.34
C LYS A 203 -27.78 -6.59 -10.63
N LYS A 204 -26.92 -6.56 -11.66
CA LYS A 204 -27.17 -5.91 -12.94
C LYS A 204 -27.51 -4.42 -12.79
N CYS A 205 -26.94 -3.79 -11.77
CA CYS A 205 -27.06 -2.36 -11.53
C CYS A 205 -26.23 -1.60 -12.57
N LYS A 206 -26.80 -0.51 -13.11
CA LYS A 206 -26.12 0.37 -14.07
C LYS A 206 -25.95 1.76 -13.46
N GLY A 207 -24.80 2.37 -13.71
CA GLY A 207 -24.50 3.75 -13.29
C GLY A 207 -23.33 3.84 -12.33
N GLU A 208 -22.47 4.83 -12.55
CA GLU A 208 -21.23 5.06 -11.80
C GLU A 208 -21.47 5.32 -10.31
N GLN A 209 -22.65 5.84 -9.95
CA GLN A 209 -23.04 6.12 -8.57
C GLN A 209 -23.00 4.87 -7.66
N TYR A 210 -23.18 3.67 -8.23
CA TYR A 210 -23.16 2.40 -7.51
C TYR A 210 -21.78 1.74 -7.46
N ILE A 211 -20.82 2.26 -8.22
CA ILE A 211 -19.47 1.72 -8.31
C ILE A 211 -18.57 2.44 -7.32
N LEU A 212 -17.66 1.70 -6.69
CA LEU A 212 -16.69 2.30 -5.77
C LEU A 212 -15.55 2.98 -6.56
N PRO A 213 -15.08 4.15 -6.09
CA PRO A 213 -13.96 4.85 -6.74
C PRO A 213 -12.69 4.00 -6.68
N PRO A 214 -11.74 4.16 -7.63
CA PRO A 214 -10.49 3.42 -7.64
C PRO A 214 -9.59 3.77 -6.44
N VAL A 215 -8.71 2.82 -6.08
CA VAL A 215 -7.63 3.07 -5.11
C VAL A 215 -6.44 3.63 -5.88
N GLU A 216 -6.40 4.95 -6.01
CA GLU A 216 -5.28 5.67 -6.61
C GLU A 216 -4.36 6.19 -5.51
N ARG A 217 -3.17 5.61 -5.45
CA ARG A 217 -2.06 6.14 -4.67
C ARG A 217 -1.01 6.62 -5.66
N SER A 218 -0.63 7.88 -5.58
CA SER A 218 0.61 8.32 -6.21
C SER A 218 1.73 7.66 -5.44
N ASP A 219 2.36 6.64 -6.02
CA ASP A 219 3.56 6.04 -5.45
C ASP A 219 4.63 7.12 -5.42
N ALA A 220 4.79 7.78 -4.27
CA ALA A 220 5.82 8.78 -4.07
C ALA A 220 7.22 8.17 -4.35
N ILE A 221 7.35 6.85 -4.17
CA ILE A 221 8.54 6.08 -4.51
C ILE A 221 8.74 6.04 -6.03
N ASP A 222 7.76 5.62 -6.82
CA ASP A 222 7.91 5.58 -8.29
C ASP A 222 7.99 6.99 -8.92
N SER A 223 7.25 7.96 -8.37
CA SER A 223 7.26 9.34 -8.84
C SER A 223 8.54 10.09 -8.49
N THR A 224 9.34 9.63 -7.52
CA THR A 224 10.65 10.23 -7.17
C THR A 224 11.81 9.45 -7.77
N ILE A 225 11.75 8.11 -7.86
CA ILE A 225 12.82 7.30 -8.44
C ILE A 225 13.08 7.67 -9.89
N ILE A 226 12.04 7.88 -10.70
CA ILE A 226 12.19 8.21 -12.12
C ILE A 226 12.97 9.53 -12.32
N PRO A 227 12.58 10.68 -11.73
CA PRO A 227 13.35 11.90 -11.87
C PRO A 227 14.74 11.82 -11.21
N PHE A 228 14.87 11.21 -10.02
CA PHE A 228 16.18 11.11 -9.35
C PHE A 228 17.18 10.22 -10.09
N SER A 229 16.73 9.10 -10.66
CA SER A 229 17.59 8.21 -11.45
C SER A 229 18.02 8.86 -12.76
N LEU A 230 17.10 9.54 -13.47
CA LEU A 230 17.43 10.29 -14.68
C LEU A 230 18.41 11.42 -14.41
N ILE A 231 18.20 12.20 -13.35
CA ILE A 231 19.11 13.29 -12.96
C ILE A 231 20.50 12.72 -12.61
N SER A 232 20.56 11.67 -11.80
CA SER A 232 21.82 11.05 -11.36
C SER A 232 22.62 10.46 -12.53
N VAL A 233 21.96 9.71 -13.43
CA VAL A 233 22.58 9.14 -14.64
C VAL A 233 23.09 10.25 -15.55
N THR A 234 22.32 11.32 -15.71
CA THR A 234 22.70 12.47 -16.54
C THR A 234 23.93 13.20 -15.97
N PHE A 235 24.00 13.43 -14.66
CA PHE A 235 25.16 14.04 -14.00
C PHE A 235 26.44 13.19 -14.08
N LEU A 236 26.32 11.86 -14.11
CA LEU A 236 27.48 10.97 -14.22
C LEU A 236 27.99 10.85 -15.66
N ILE A 237 27.10 10.81 -16.64
CA ILE A 237 27.45 10.57 -18.05
C ILE A 237 27.90 11.86 -18.75
N LEU A 238 27.27 13.02 -18.47
CA LEU A 238 27.58 14.29 -19.14
C LEU A 238 29.06 14.72 -19.04
N PRO A 239 29.73 14.66 -17.87
CA PRO A 239 31.14 15.05 -17.75
C PRO A 239 32.08 14.11 -18.50
N ILE A 240 31.76 12.81 -18.52
CA ILE A 240 32.54 11.80 -19.23
C ILE A 240 32.43 12.02 -20.74
N LEU A 241 31.20 12.22 -21.25
CA LEU A 241 31.00 12.54 -22.66
C LEU A 241 31.68 13.86 -23.04
N TYR A 242 31.59 14.90 -22.21
CA TYR A 242 32.25 16.19 -22.45
C TYR A 242 33.77 16.06 -22.59
N LYS A 243 34.42 15.20 -21.78
CA LYS A 243 35.87 15.01 -21.78
C LYS A 243 36.38 14.05 -22.85
N PHE A 244 35.62 13.00 -23.17
CA PHE A 244 36.10 11.85 -23.97
C PHE A 244 35.47 11.70 -25.35
N THR A 245 34.55 12.59 -25.74
CA THR A 245 34.02 12.61 -27.12
C THR A 245 34.34 13.94 -27.82
N ALA A 246 34.26 13.96 -29.16
CA ALA A 246 34.47 15.15 -29.99
C ALA A 246 33.49 16.31 -29.70
N PHE A 247 32.51 16.09 -28.81
CA PHE A 247 31.57 17.11 -28.32
C PHE A 247 32.24 18.20 -27.47
N GLY A 248 33.29 17.91 -26.70
CA GLY A 248 33.98 18.92 -25.88
C GLY A 248 34.55 20.08 -26.71
N PRO A 249 35.39 19.80 -27.73
CA PRO A 249 35.86 20.82 -28.67
C PRO A 249 34.75 21.50 -29.48
N TRP A 250 33.68 20.77 -29.83
CA TRP A 250 32.54 21.30 -30.58
C TRP A 250 31.71 22.30 -29.76
N ILE A 251 31.44 22.01 -28.49
CA ILE A 251 30.76 22.92 -27.56
C ILE A 251 31.63 24.14 -27.26
N HIS A 252 32.93 23.96 -27.05
CA HIS A 252 33.85 25.08 -26.82
C HIS A 252 33.90 26.04 -28.01
N ARG A 253 33.85 25.51 -29.24
CA ARG A 253 33.73 26.29 -30.48
C ARG A 253 32.39 27.04 -30.57
N PHE A 254 31.29 26.45 -30.10
CA PHE A 254 29.97 27.11 -30.04
C PHE A 254 29.92 28.25 -29.01
N ILE A 255 30.45 28.02 -27.80
CA ILE A 255 30.49 29.03 -26.73
C ILE A 255 31.47 30.17 -27.09
N GLY A 256 32.63 29.84 -27.66
CA GLY A 256 33.60 30.84 -28.14
C GLY A 256 33.04 31.71 -29.26
N LYS A 257 32.16 31.17 -30.11
CA LYS A 257 31.50 31.94 -31.18
C LYS A 257 30.61 33.06 -30.63
N ASN A 258 29.94 32.86 -29.50
CA ASN A 258 29.11 33.89 -28.87
C ASN A 258 29.92 34.95 -28.11
N LYS A 259 31.15 34.63 -27.67
CA LYS A 259 32.02 35.60 -26.99
C LYS A 259 32.53 36.68 -27.97
N ASN A 260 32.89 36.28 -29.19
CA ASN A 260 33.31 37.21 -30.25
C ASN A 260 32.16 38.08 -30.78
N ILE A 261 30.90 37.61 -30.68
CA ILE A 261 29.72 38.42 -31.03
C ILE A 261 29.53 39.56 -30.01
N LEU A 262 29.83 39.34 -28.72
CA LEU A 262 29.73 40.37 -27.69
C LEU A 262 30.86 41.42 -27.79
N GLU A 263 32.07 41.01 -28.17
CA GLU A 263 33.19 41.94 -28.42
C GLU A 263 32.93 42.83 -29.65
N ASN A 264 32.32 42.29 -30.72
CA ASN A 264 31.97 43.09 -31.91
C ASN A 264 30.81 44.08 -31.70
N ILE A 265 29.96 43.90 -30.69
CA ILE A 265 28.88 44.87 -30.39
C ILE A 265 29.43 46.14 -29.71
N ASN A 266 30.62 46.07 -29.10
CA ASN A 266 31.24 47.20 -28.42
C ASN A 266 32.22 48.01 -29.30
N GLU A 267 32.58 47.53 -30.49
CA GLU A 267 33.47 48.26 -31.42
C GLU A 267 32.71 49.13 -32.44
N GLU A 268 31.38 49.05 -32.52
CA GLU A 268 30.57 49.86 -33.43
C GLU A 268 29.93 51.08 -32.73
N SER A 269 30.78 51.95 -32.19
CA SER A 269 30.38 53.30 -31.79
C SER A 269 31.62 54.18 -31.72
N ASN A 270 32.08 54.69 -32.87
CA ASN A 270 32.73 55.99 -33.03
C ASN A 270 32.95 56.31 -34.51
N ASN A 271 31.86 56.47 -35.26
CA ASN A 271 31.91 57.23 -36.51
C ASN A 271 31.70 58.71 -36.18
N SER A 272 32.80 59.48 -36.15
CA SER A 272 32.73 60.92 -36.38
C SER A 272 33.69 61.28 -37.52
N LEU A 273 33.08 61.51 -38.69
CA LEU A 273 33.64 62.28 -39.79
C LEU A 273 34.25 63.57 -39.27
N ASN A 274 35.53 63.82 -39.56
CA ASN A 274 36.04 65.18 -39.70
C ASN A 274 37.16 65.24 -40.76
N THR A 275 37.00 66.29 -41.53
CA THR A 275 37.62 66.79 -42.76
C THR A 275 39.09 67.28 -42.67
N TYR A 276 39.77 67.19 -43.83
CA TYR A 276 40.96 67.93 -44.36
C TYR A 276 42.28 67.94 -43.57
N GLU A 277 43.37 67.46 -44.18
CA GLU A 277 44.43 68.32 -44.73
C GLU A 277 45.43 67.53 -45.61
N LEU A 278 45.92 68.20 -46.65
CA LEU A 278 46.87 67.73 -47.65
C LEU A 278 48.29 67.95 -47.11
N GLY A 279 49.10 66.90 -47.03
CA GLY A 279 50.50 66.97 -46.61
C GLY A 279 51.32 65.92 -47.35
N ASP A 280 52.01 66.38 -48.38
CA ASP A 280 52.98 65.64 -49.21
C ASP A 280 54.19 65.25 -48.35
N ASP A 281 54.59 63.98 -48.35
CA ASP A 281 55.99 63.62 -48.08
C ASP A 281 56.34 62.23 -48.61
N ASN A 282 57.48 62.20 -49.28
CA ASN A 282 57.97 61.20 -50.21
C ASN A 282 59.12 60.41 -49.56
N SER A 283 59.07 59.07 -49.47
CA SER A 283 60.29 58.25 -49.41
C SER A 283 60.06 56.73 -49.55
N ASN A 284 60.46 56.21 -50.72
CA ASN A 284 61.40 55.09 -50.94
C ASN A 284 61.19 53.71 -50.24
N ILE A 285 60.67 52.76 -51.04
CA ILE A 285 61.23 51.42 -51.40
C ILE A 285 62.13 50.70 -50.37
N LEU A 286 61.75 49.47 -49.99
CA LEU A 286 62.58 48.26 -50.19
C LEU A 286 61.75 46.95 -50.11
N ASN A 287 61.68 46.27 -51.26
CA ASN A 287 61.18 44.91 -51.44
C ASN A 287 62.20 43.88 -50.95
N TYR A 288 61.76 42.85 -50.23
CA TYR A 288 62.56 41.65 -50.00
C TYR A 288 61.95 40.48 -50.81
N ASN A 289 62.67 40.05 -51.84
CA ASN A 289 62.37 38.84 -52.62
C ASN A 289 63.06 37.63 -51.99
N ILE A 290 62.31 36.57 -51.71
CA ILE A 290 62.85 35.27 -51.30
C ILE A 290 62.76 34.33 -52.52
N ALA A 291 63.91 33.88 -53.02
CA ALA A 291 64.00 32.90 -54.10
C ALA A 291 63.97 31.47 -53.54
N TYR A 292 63.16 30.61 -54.16
CA TYR A 292 63.14 29.17 -53.94
C TYR A 292 64.12 28.51 -54.92
N ASN A 293 65.03 27.67 -54.40
CA ASN A 293 65.72 26.67 -55.21
C ASN A 293 65.07 25.31 -54.97
N SER A 294 64.46 24.78 -56.02
CA SER A 294 64.03 23.37 -56.15
C SER A 294 65.07 22.61 -56.97
N SER A 295 65.30 21.34 -56.61
CA SER A 295 65.73 20.30 -57.56
C SER A 295 64.51 19.46 -57.92
#